data_AF-A0A0N0J735-F1
#
_entry.id   AF-A0A0N0J735-F1
#
_cell.length_a   1.000
_cell.length_b   1.000
_cell.length_c   1.000
_cell.angle_alpha   90.00
_cell.angle_beta   90.00
_cell.angle_gamma   90.00
#
_symmetry.space_group_name_H-M   'P 1'
#
loop_
_entity.id
_entity.type
_entity.pdbx_description
1 polymer ?
#
loop_
_entity_poly.entity_id
_entity_poly.type
_entity_poly.pdbx_seq_one_letter_code
_entity_poly.pdbx_strand_id
1 'polypeptide(L)' 'MKLTFDCQQVSRLLSDGQDRHLPTADRARMRLHLVMCQSCRNVDEQMQFLRRAMRGLHLHEAALHESRPHDRDPA' A
#
# COMPACT_ATOMS: atom_id res chain seq x y z
N MET A 1 10.92 -9.42 25.41
CA MET A 1 10.28 -9.27 24.07
C MET A 1 9.13 -8.28 24.22
N LYS A 2 9.13 -7.14 23.52
CA LYS A 2 8.00 -6.21 23.50
C LYS A 2 6.91 -6.80 22.59
N LEU A 3 5.79 -7.21 23.17
CA LEU A 3 4.69 -7.89 22.48
C LEU A 3 3.68 -6.94 21.82
N THR A 4 3.83 -5.64 22.00
CA THR A 4 2.93 -4.62 21.43
C THR A 4 3.76 -3.52 20.78
N PHE A 5 3.62 -3.39 19.46
CA PHE A 5 4.10 -2.20 18.76
C PHE A 5 3.29 -0.99 19.22
N ASP A 6 3.95 0.15 19.39
CA ASP A 6 3.25 1.42 19.52
C ASP A 6 2.71 1.89 18.16
N CYS A 7 1.82 2.89 18.17
CA CYS A 7 1.18 3.40 16.95
C CYS A 7 2.19 3.89 15.91
N GLN A 8 3.35 4.43 16.33
CA GLN A 8 4.37 4.95 15.42
C GLN A 8 5.11 3.80 14.71
N GLN A 9 5.41 2.73 15.44
CA GLN A 9 5.99 1.51 14.88
C GLN A 9 5.01 0.83 13.91
N VAL A 10 3.72 0.76 14.26
CA VAL A 10 2.70 0.21 13.37
C VAL A 10 2.53 1.04 12.12
N SER A 11 2.49 2.37 12.22
CA SER A 11 2.42 3.27 11.06
C SER A 11 3.60 3.06 10.10
N ARG A 12 4.82 2.89 10.64
CA ARG A 12 6.00 2.55 9.84
C ARG A 12 5.87 1.19 9.15
N LEU A 13 5.42 0.16 9.88
CA LEU A 13 5.20 -1.16 9.29
C LEU A 13 4.10 -1.15 8.22
N LEU A 14 3.04 -0.38 8.40
CA LEU A 14 1.99 -0.20 7.40
C LEU A 14 2.56 0.39 6.11
N SER A 15 3.36 1.46 6.22
CA SER A 15 4.05 2.07 5.07
C SER A 15 5.02 1.09 4.42
N ASP A 16 5.90 0.46 5.19
CA ASP A 16 6.85 -0.53 4.67
C ASP A 16 6.14 -1.68 3.96
N GLY A 17 4.99 -2.12 4.48
CA GLY A 17 4.16 -3.17 3.88
C GLY A 17 3.52 -2.79 2.54
N GLN A 18 3.49 -1.51 2.20
CA GLN A 18 3.09 -1.04 0.88
C GLN A 18 4.20 -1.28 -0.16
N ASP A 19 5.46 -1.10 0.23
CA ASP A 19 6.58 -1.12 -0.72
C ASP A 19 7.30 -2.47 -0.76
N ARG A 20 7.34 -3.18 0.37
CA ARG A 20 8.04 -4.46 0.51
C ARG A 20 7.25 -5.50 1.29
N HIS A 21 7.65 -6.75 1.13
CA HIS A 21 7.14 -7.82 1.97
C HIS A 21 7.70 -7.69 3.39
N LEU A 22 6.80 -7.66 4.37
CA LEU A 22 7.15 -7.71 5.78
C LEU A 22 7.44 -9.15 6.25
N PRO A 23 8.34 -9.35 7.21
CA PRO A 23 8.46 -10.60 7.93
C PRO A 23 7.11 -11.04 8.53
N THR A 24 6.79 -12.33 8.45
CA THR A 24 5.48 -12.87 8.88
C THR A 24 5.14 -12.54 10.34
N ALA A 25 6.15 -12.53 11.22
CA ALA A 25 5.99 -12.18 12.63
C ALA A 25 5.61 -10.70 12.84
N ASP A 26 6.21 -9.79 12.07
CA ASP A 26 5.90 -8.36 12.15
C ASP A 26 4.51 -8.07 11.59
N ARG A 27 4.14 -8.74 10.50
CA ARG A 27 2.79 -8.69 9.94
C ARG A 27 1.74 -9.17 10.95
N ALA A 28 2.01 -10.24 11.69
CA ALA A 28 1.09 -10.77 12.70
C ALA A 28 0.91 -9.78 13.87
N ARG A 29 2.01 -9.25 14.41
CA ARG A 29 1.99 -8.24 15.48
C ARG A 29 1.29 -6.94 15.05
N MET A 30 1.56 -6.47 13.84
CA MET A 30 0.89 -5.30 13.25
C MET A 30 -0.62 -5.52 13.21
N ARG A 31 -1.09 -6.67 12.67
CA ARG A 31 -2.52 -7.01 12.61
C ARG A 31 -3.17 -7.04 13.98
N LEU A 32 -2.49 -7.59 14.99
CA LEU A 32 -3.00 -7.57 16.37
C LEU A 32 -3.22 -6.14 16.88
N HIS A 33 -2.30 -5.23 16.61
CA HIS A 33 -2.47 -3.82 17.01
C HIS A 33 -3.66 -3.16 16.28
N LEU A 34 -3.85 -3.46 14.99
CA LEU A 34 -5.00 -2.94 14.25
C LEU A 34 -6.33 -3.37 14.89
N VAL A 35 -6.42 -4.59 15.45
CA VAL A 35 -7.63 -5.06 16.15
C VAL A 35 -7.99 -4.16 17.33
N MET A 36 -7.02 -3.62 18.05
CA MET A 36 -7.25 -2.81 19.27
C MET A 36 -7.17 -1.29 19.06
N CYS A 37 -6.65 -0.81 17.93
CA CYS A 37 -6.44 0.61 17.67
C CYS A 37 -7.16 1.08 16.39
N GLN A 38 -8.25 1.82 16.58
CA GLN A 38 -9.05 2.34 15.46
C GLN A 38 -8.26 3.33 14.58
N SER A 39 -7.45 4.19 15.19
CA SER A 39 -6.63 5.17 14.45
C SER A 39 -5.68 4.49 13.46
N CYS A 40 -4.93 3.47 13.91
CA CYS A 40 -4.04 2.72 13.02
C CYS A 40 -4.80 1.94 11.94
N ARG A 41 -6.03 1.48 12.24
CA ARG A 41 -6.89 0.83 11.24
C ARG A 41 -7.32 1.80 10.14
N ASN A 42 -7.72 3.02 10.51
CA ASN A 42 -8.04 4.07 9.55
C ASN A 42 -6.84 4.40 8.64
N VAL A 43 -5.63 4.47 9.20
CA VAL A 43 -4.41 4.72 8.40
C VAL A 43 -4.17 3.59 7.39
N ASP A 44 -4.31 2.33 7.81
CA ASP A 44 -4.19 1.17 6.91
C ASP A 44 -5.21 1.23 5.77
N GLU A 45 -6.48 1.51 6.08
CA GLU A 45 -7.55 1.65 5.10
C GLU A 45 -7.29 2.78 4.10
N GLN A 46 -6.81 3.93 4.57
CA GLN A 46 -6.45 5.07 3.72
C GLN A 46 -5.30 4.72 2.77
N MET A 47 -4.24 4.06 3.25
CA MET A 47 -3.13 3.62 2.41
C MET A 47 -3.59 2.61 1.34
N GLN A 48 -4.44 1.65 1.72
CA GLN A 48 -5.01 0.68 0.78
C GLN A 48 -5.95 1.33 -0.23
N PHE A 49 -6.69 2.37 0.15
CA PHE A 49 -7.50 3.17 -0.76
C PHE A 49 -6.63 3.85 -1.82
N LEU A 50 -5.60 4.59 -1.38
CA LEU A 50 -4.64 5.26 -2.26
C LEU A 50 -3.98 4.27 -3.24
N ARG A 51 -3.48 3.13 -2.74
CA ARG A 51 -2.85 2.11 -3.60
C ARG A 51 -3.81 1.51 -4.62
N ARG A 52 -5.10 1.34 -4.29
CA ARG A 52 -6.11 0.87 -5.24
C ARG A 52 -6.41 1.94 -6.29
N ALA A 53 -6.58 3.20 -5.89
CA ALA A 53 -6.81 4.31 -6.79
C ALA A 53 -5.65 4.47 -7.79
N MET A 54 -4.41 4.46 -7.33
CA MET A 54 -3.22 4.58 -8.20
C MET A 54 -3.11 3.43 -9.19
N ARG A 55 -3.36 2.19 -8.76
CA ARG A 55 -3.40 1.05 -9.69
C ARG A 55 -4.51 1.19 -10.73
N GLY A 56 -5.67 1.72 -10.36
CA GLY A 56 -6.75 2.03 -11.29
C GLY A 56 -6.36 3.10 -12.32
N LEU A 57 -5.62 4.14 -11.91
CA LEU A 57 -5.12 5.16 -12.83
C LEU A 57 -4.13 4.59 -13.85
N HIS A 58 -3.19 3.73 -13.43
CA HIS A 58 -2.26 3.08 -14.37
C HIS A 58 -2.98 2.19 -15.40
N LEU A 59 -4.07 1.52 -15.01
CA LEU A 59 -4.89 0.76 -15.95
C LEU A 59 -5.59 1.68 -16.96
N HIS A 60 -6.06 2.85 -16.52
CA HIS A 60 -6.66 3.85 -17.40
C HIS A 60 -5.62 4.43 -18.37
N GLU A 61 -4.42 4.77 -17.89
CA GLU A 61 -3.34 5.28 -18.71
C GLU A 61 -2.84 4.23 -19.73
N ALA A 62 -2.72 2.96 -19.32
CA ALA A 62 -2.37 1.87 -20.23
C ALA A 62 -3.43 1.68 -21.34
N ALA A 63 -4.72 1.77 -21.00
CA ALA A 63 -5.80 1.69 -21.99
C ALA A 63 -5.79 2.89 -22.96
N LEU A 64 -5.43 4.08 -22.48
CA LEU A 64 -5.26 5.26 -23.33
C LEU A 64 -3.99 5.17 -24.20
N HIS A 65 -2.89 4.61 -23.69
CA HIS A 65 -1.63 4.42 -24.41
C HIS A 65 -1.76 3.35 -25.51
N GLU A 66 -2.45 2.23 -25.25
CA GLU A 66 -2.79 1.21 -26.26
C GLU A 66 -3.64 1.80 -27.41
N SER A 67 -4.54 2.74 -27.08
CA SER A 67 -5.42 3.41 -28.05
C SER A 67 -4.72 4.53 -28.83
N ARG A 68 -3.50 4.91 -28.45
CA ARG A 68 -2.72 5.94 -29.14
C ARG A 68 -1.94 5.24 -30.25
N PRO A 69 -2.21 5.51 -31.54
CA PRO A 69 -1.39 4.94 -32.60
C PRO A 69 0.05 5.39 -32.32
N HIS A 70 0.93 4.41 -32.16
CA HIS A 70 2.36 4.60 -32.07
C HIS A 70 2.77 5.39 -33.31
N ASP A 71 2.89 6.71 -33.17
CA ASP A 71 3.61 7.55 -34.11
C ASP A 71 5.02 6.97 -34.13
N ARG A 72 5.25 6.11 -35.13
CA ARG A 72 6.57 5.70 -35.55
C ARG A 72 7.33 6.99 -35.77
N ASP A 73 8.33 7.23 -34.94
CA ASP A 73 9.44 8.10 -35.29
C ASP A 73 10.25 7.35 -36.36
N PRO A 74 10.23 7.77 -37.64
CA PRO A 74 11.10 7.22 -38.65
C PRO A 74 12.30 8.16 -38.81
N ALA A 75 13.45 7.69 -38.28
CA ALA A 75 14.81 8.13 -38.58
C ALA A 75 15.33 9.41 -37.91
#